data_AF-A0A355REN1-F1
#
_entry.id   AF-A0A355REN1-F1
#
_cell.length_a   1.000
_cell.length_b   1.000
_cell.length_c   1.000
_cell.angle_alpha   90.00
_cell.angle_beta   90.00
_cell.angle_gamma   90.00
#
_symmetry.space_group_name_H-M   'P 1'
#
loop_
_entity.id
_entity.type
_entity.pdbx_description
1 polymer ?
#
loop_
_entity_poly.entity_id
_entity_poly.type
_entity_poly.pdbx_seq_one_letter_code
_entity_poly.pdbx_strand_id
1 'polypeptide(L)'
;MSFCPLWVMGVVSVQATKQYVLKDVPLPGYAFKYGQVLEQYYDDAAARKIMSVSEEIMKLLVEIEAQDIGDIFDGYIYYTTSYDEKGSPRKIK
;
A
#
# COMPACT_ATOMS: atom_id res chain seq x y z
N MET A 1 15.48 -5.63 -15.57
CA MET A 1 14.39 -5.91 -14.61
C MET A 1 13.97 -4.60 -13.98
N SER A 2 12.67 -4.34 -13.94
CA SER A 2 12.08 -3.13 -13.39
C SER A 2 11.63 -3.41 -11.97
N PHE A 3 12.30 -2.83 -10.98
CA PHE A 3 11.89 -2.97 -9.57
C PHE A 3 10.77 -1.98 -9.26
N CYS A 4 9.74 -2.46 -8.56
CA CYS A 4 8.64 -1.64 -8.07
C CYS A 4 9.18 -0.61 -7.08
N PRO A 5 8.98 0.70 -7.34
CA PRO A 5 9.39 1.72 -6.40
C PRO A 5 8.72 1.52 -5.05
N LEU A 6 9.49 1.69 -3.96
CA LEU A 6 9.00 1.46 -2.60
C LEU A 6 7.72 2.25 -2.29
N TRP A 7 7.63 3.50 -2.75
CA TRP A 7 6.46 4.34 -2.55
C TRP A 7 5.21 3.80 -3.26
N VAL A 8 5.34 3.18 -4.42
CA VAL A 8 4.23 2.53 -5.14
C VAL A 8 3.78 1.29 -4.37
N MET A 9 4.72 0.44 -3.98
CA MET A 9 4.43 -0.77 -3.20
C MET A 9 3.75 -0.41 -1.86
N GLY A 10 4.23 0.63 -1.17
CA GLY A 10 3.66 1.15 0.06
C GLY A 10 2.21 1.61 -0.14
N VAL A 11 1.96 2.49 -1.13
CA VAL A 11 0.61 3.01 -1.43
C VAL A 11 -0.36 1.88 -1.77
N VAL A 12 0.05 0.95 -2.63
CA VAL A 12 -0.81 -0.18 -3.04
C VAL A 12 -1.10 -1.12 -1.87
N SER A 13 -0.12 -1.36 -1.00
CA SER A 13 -0.31 -2.21 0.19
C SER A 13 -1.23 -1.54 1.20
N VAL A 14 -1.04 -0.25 1.49
CA VAL A 14 -1.95 0.51 2.36
C VAL A 14 -3.35 0.54 1.77
N GLN A 15 -3.50 0.71 0.46
CA GLN A 15 -4.81 0.65 -0.19
C GLN A 15 -5.43 -0.75 -0.08
N ALA A 16 -4.66 -1.83 -0.22
CA ALA A 16 -5.16 -3.19 -0.02
C ALA A 16 -5.64 -3.40 1.42
N THR A 17 -4.84 -2.99 2.41
CA THR A 17 -5.19 -3.04 3.83
C THR A 17 -6.44 -2.21 4.11
N LYS A 18 -6.52 -0.97 3.62
CA LYS A 18 -7.70 -0.11 3.79
C LYS A 18 -8.96 -0.79 3.28
N GLN A 19 -8.91 -1.37 2.08
CA GLN A 19 -10.08 -2.02 1.49
C GLN A 19 -10.46 -3.30 2.24
N TYR A 20 -9.50 -4.04 2.78
CA TYR A 20 -9.74 -5.21 3.63
C TYR A 20 -10.34 -4.84 4.99
N VAL A 21 -9.83 -3.79 5.64
CA VAL A 21 -10.29 -3.35 6.95
C VAL A 21 -11.67 -2.69 6.87
N LEU A 22 -11.95 -1.95 5.80
CA LEU A 22 -13.18 -1.17 5.65
C LEU A 22 -14.26 -1.86 4.82
N LYS A 23 -13.98 -3.00 4.16
CA LYS A 23 -14.96 -3.72 3.33
C LYS A 23 -14.89 -5.23 3.56
N ASP A 24 -16.00 -5.91 3.30
CA ASP A 24 -16.15 -7.36 3.51
C ASP A 24 -15.43 -8.28 2.50
N VAL A 25 -14.37 -7.81 1.85
CA VAL A 25 -13.61 -8.61 0.86
C VAL A 25 -12.27 -9.03 1.45
N PRO A 26 -11.90 -10.32 1.36
CA PRO A 26 -10.62 -10.81 1.88
C PRO A 26 -9.39 -10.15 1.21
N LEU A 27 -8.36 -9.87 2.02
CA LEU A 27 -7.09 -9.29 1.58
C LEU A 27 -6.45 -9.98 0.35
N PRO A 28 -6.43 -11.34 0.23
CA PRO A 28 -5.88 -11.99 -0.95
C PRO A 28 -6.54 -11.56 -2.27
N GLY A 29 -7.83 -11.24 -2.25
CA GLY A 29 -8.55 -10.76 -3.44
C GLY A 29 -8.02 -9.41 -3.93
N TYR A 30 -7.80 -8.46 -3.02
CA TYR A 30 -7.20 -7.17 -3.36
C TYR A 30 -5.74 -7.30 -3.75
N ALA A 31 -4.95 -8.09 -3.00
CA ALA A 31 -3.54 -8.29 -3.29
C ALA A 31 -3.31 -8.95 -4.66
N PHE A 32 -4.13 -9.94 -5.03
CA PHE A 32 -4.05 -10.56 -6.35
C PHE A 32 -4.37 -9.56 -7.46
N LYS A 33 -5.50 -8.84 -7.34
CA LYS A 33 -5.91 -7.84 -8.33
C LYS A 33 -4.86 -6.75 -8.52
N TYR A 34 -4.31 -6.21 -7.44
CA TYR A 34 -3.30 -5.15 -7.52
C TYR A 34 -1.95 -5.68 -8.01
N GLY A 35 -1.54 -6.86 -7.55
CA GLY A 35 -0.31 -7.52 -8.00
C GLY A 35 -0.31 -7.74 -9.52
N GLN A 36 -1.41 -8.26 -10.08
CA GLN A 36 -1.55 -8.46 -11.53
C GLN A 36 -1.38 -7.17 -12.35
N VAL A 37 -1.79 -6.02 -11.81
CA VAL A 37 -1.59 -4.73 -12.48
C VAL A 37 -0.14 -4.29 -12.35
N LEU A 38 0.46 -4.40 -11.15
CA LEU A 38 1.85 -4.00 -10.93
C LEU A 38 2.85 -4.86 -11.72
N GLU A 39 2.57 -6.16 -11.86
CA GLU A 39 3.38 -7.11 -12.62
C GLU A 39 3.47 -6.78 -14.13
N GLN A 40 2.58 -5.91 -14.63
CA GLN A 40 2.69 -5.39 -16.01
C GLN A 40 3.82 -4.35 -16.16
N TYR A 41 4.29 -3.78 -15.06
CA TYR A 41 5.29 -2.70 -15.02
C TYR A 41 6.57 -3.07 -14.27
N TYR A 42 6.48 -4.03 -13.34
CA TYR A 42 7.54 -4.38 -12.40
C TYR A 42 7.65 -5.90 -12.25
N ASP A 43 8.87 -6.41 -12.28
CA ASP A 43 9.12 -7.87 -12.22
C ASP A 43 8.99 -8.43 -10.79
N ASP A 44 9.01 -7.57 -9.77
CA ASP A 44 9.09 -7.94 -8.34
C ASP A 44 7.84 -7.53 -7.53
N ALA A 45 6.71 -7.27 -8.19
CA ALA A 45 5.49 -6.74 -7.57
C ALA A 45 4.39 -7.80 -7.31
N ALA A 46 4.78 -8.99 -6.87
CA ALA A 46 3.87 -10.09 -6.63
C ALA A 46 2.86 -9.82 -5.50
N ALA A 47 1.66 -10.40 -5.64
CA ALA A 47 0.59 -10.36 -4.63
C ALA A 47 1.06 -10.76 -3.23
N ARG A 48 2.01 -11.71 -3.12
CA ARG A 48 2.60 -12.14 -1.85
C ARG A 48 3.31 -10.99 -1.12
N LYS A 49 3.99 -10.10 -1.84
CA LYS A 49 4.67 -8.94 -1.26
C LYS A 49 3.65 -7.95 -0.70
N ILE A 50 2.57 -7.69 -1.44
CA ILE A 50 1.46 -6.85 -0.97
C ILE A 50 0.85 -7.42 0.31
N MET A 51 0.57 -8.72 0.35
CA MET A 51 0.02 -9.38 1.55
C MET A 51 0.96 -9.27 2.75
N SER A 52 2.26 -9.52 2.56
CA SER A 52 3.25 -9.44 3.64
C SER A 52 3.35 -8.02 4.20
N VAL A 53 3.41 -6.99 3.34
CA VAL A 53 3.43 -5.59 3.79
C VAL A 53 2.12 -5.22 4.49
N SER A 54 0.99 -5.70 3.98
CA SER A 54 -0.33 -5.45 4.58
C SER A 54 -0.45 -6.04 5.99
N GLU A 55 0.12 -7.23 6.21
CA GLU A 55 0.16 -7.87 7.53
C GLU A 55 0.97 -7.04 8.54
N GLU A 56 2.15 -6.56 8.14
CA GLU A 56 2.99 -5.71 8.99
C GLU A 56 2.31 -4.36 9.31
N ILE A 57 1.60 -3.78 8.34
CA ILE A 57 0.77 -2.58 8.58
C ILE A 57 -0.29 -2.86 9.65
N MET A 58 -1.02 -3.97 9.53
CA MET A 58 -2.06 -4.33 10.51
C MET A 58 -1.48 -4.59 11.90
N LYS A 59 -0.33 -5.28 11.99
CA LYS A 59 0.38 -5.48 13.27
C LYS A 59 0.76 -4.15 13.92
N LEU A 60 1.33 -3.23 13.14
CA LEU A 60 1.70 -1.90 13.62
C LEU A 60 0.48 -1.13 14.13
N LEU A 61 -0.64 -1.14 13.40
CA LEU A 61 -1.86 -0.45 13.82
C LEU A 61 -2.39 -0.97 15.16
N VAL A 62 -2.29 -2.29 15.39
CA VAL A 62 -2.65 -2.90 16.67
C VAL A 62 -1.66 -2.50 17.76
N GLU A 63 -0.36 -2.53 17.48
CA GLU A 63 0.70 -2.19 18.43
C GLU A 63 0.58 -0.75 18.96
N ILE A 64 0.23 0.20 18.08
CA ILE A 64 0.08 1.62 18.46
C ILE A 64 -1.33 1.97 18.93
N GLU A 65 -2.23 0.99 19.05
CA GLU A 65 -3.64 1.19 19.37
C GLU A 65 -4.30 2.27 18.49
N ALA A 66 -4.05 2.19 17.18
CA ALA A 66 -4.41 3.23 16.23
C ALA A 66 -5.91 3.54 16.24
N GLN A 67 -6.24 4.82 16.41
CA GLN A 67 -7.58 5.36 16.23
C GLN A 67 -7.69 5.99 14.82
N ASP A 68 -8.91 6.17 14.34
CA ASP A 68 -9.20 6.83 13.05
C ASP A 68 -8.39 6.25 11.88
N ILE A 69 -8.31 4.91 11.82
CA ILE A 69 -7.47 4.15 10.87
C ILE A 69 -7.71 4.56 9.41
N GLY A 70 -8.95 4.94 9.06
CA GLY A 70 -9.29 5.46 7.74
C GLY A 70 -8.49 6.71 7.35
N ASP A 71 -8.38 7.66 8.27
CA ASP A 71 -7.65 8.92 8.08
C ASP A 71 -6.14 8.70 8.05
N ILE A 72 -5.64 7.75 8.84
CA ILE A 72 -4.22 7.33 8.80
C ILE A 72 -3.88 6.80 7.40
N PHE A 73 -4.72 5.93 6.85
CA PHE A 73 -4.51 5.38 5.51
C PHE A 73 -4.60 6.46 4.42
N ASP A 74 -5.60 7.33 4.48
CA ASP A 74 -5.77 8.41 3.50
C ASP A 74 -4.63 9.43 3.57
N GLY A 75 -4.20 9.78 4.78
CA GLY A 75 -3.05 10.64 5.02
C GLY A 75 -1.76 10.05 4.46
N TYR A 76 -1.50 8.76 4.70
CA TYR A 76 -0.34 8.08 4.14
C TYR A 76 -0.38 8.07 2.60
N ILE A 77 -1.50 7.65 2.00
CA ILE A 77 -1.65 7.61 0.54
C ILE A 77 -1.43 9.00 -0.07
N TYR A 78 -2.09 10.03 0.48
CA TYR A 78 -1.92 11.40 0.03
C TYR A 78 -0.47 11.86 0.12
N TYR A 79 0.16 11.70 1.29
CA TYR A 79 1.52 12.16 1.51
C TYR A 79 2.53 11.44 0.60
N THR A 80 2.46 10.11 0.53
CA THR A 80 3.40 9.29 -0.25
C THR A 80 3.24 9.51 -1.76
N THR A 81 2.03 9.77 -2.25
CA THR A 81 1.81 10.11 -3.66
C THR A 81 2.17 11.55 -4.00
N SER A 82 1.98 12.48 -3.05
CA SER A 82 2.19 13.92 -3.28
C SER A 82 3.63 14.37 -3.05
N TYR A 83 4.38 13.71 -2.16
CA TYR A 83 5.72 14.12 -1.75
C TYR A 83 6.73 12.98 -1.86
N ASP A 84 7.98 13.34 -2.14
CA ASP A 84 9.14 12.44 -2.05
C ASP A 84 9.68 12.36 -0.62
N GLU A 85 10.70 11.52 -0.41
CA GLU A 85 11.33 11.31 0.90
C GLU A 85 11.99 12.58 1.47
N LYS A 86 12.25 13.59 0.62
CA LYS A 86 12.80 14.90 1.01
C LYS A 86 11.70 15.93 1.29
N GLY A 87 10.43 15.53 1.22
CA GLY A 87 9.27 16.42 1.37
C GLY A 87 9.04 17.33 0.16
N SER A 88 9.74 17.11 -0.96
CA SER A 88 9.50 17.87 -2.19
C SER A 88 8.31 17.28 -2.93
N PRO A 89 7.49 18.10 -3.64
CA PRO A 89 6.40 17.57 -4.46
C PRO A 89 6.89 16.51 -5.44
N ARG A 90 6.26 15.34 -5.41
CA ARG A 90 6.60 14.22 -6.27
C ARG A 90 6.25 14.57 -7.71
N LYS A 91 7.22 14.43 -8.62
CA LYS A 91 7.01 14.65 -10.06
C LYS A 91 6.39 13.40 -10.68
N ILE A 92 5.07 13.27 -10.58
CA ILE A 92 4.30 12.30 -11.36
C ILE A 92 4.05 12.94 -12.74
N LYS A 93 4.49 12.26 -13.80
CA LYS A 93 4.24 12.66 -15.20
C LYS A 93 3.04 11.93 -15.75
#